data_AF-A0A8T4EL87-F1
#
_entry.id   AF-A0A8T4EL87-F1
#
_cell.length_a   1.000
_cell.length_b   1.000
_cell.length_c   1.000
_cell.angle_alpha   90.00
_cell.angle_beta   90.00
_cell.angle_gamma   90.00
#
_symmetry.space_group_name_H-M   'P 1'
#
loop_
_entity.id
_entity.type
_entity.pdbx_description
1 polymer ?
#
loop_
_entity_poly.entity_id
_entity_poly.type
_entity_poly.pdbx_seq_one_letter_code
_entity_poly.pdbx_strand_id
1 'polypeptide(L)'
;MSPSEDLQNQLRQEAERSQQIAQLEAFGKTLLDKEALRRYGNIKAAYPERAMQVMLIIAQLANSGKIGRPLNDDELKHLLKELAPEKKEMKIRRA
;
A
#
# COMPACT_ATOMS: atom_id res chain seq x y z
N MET A 1 25.76 25.55 -10.23
CA MET A 1 25.22 24.19 -10.16
C MET A 1 25.72 23.47 -11.40
N SER A 2 26.60 22.48 -11.20
CA SER A 2 27.18 21.70 -12.30
C SER A 2 26.21 20.58 -12.68
N PRO A 3 26.09 20.20 -13.96
CA PRO A 3 25.18 19.13 -14.41
C PRO A 3 25.34 17.80 -13.65
N SER A 4 26.53 17.54 -13.10
CA SER A 4 26.85 16.37 -12.29
C SER A 4 26.26 16.38 -10.87
N GLU A 5 26.08 17.58 -10.28
CA GLU A 5 25.50 17.74 -8.94
C GLU A 5 23.97 17.58 -8.97
N ASP A 6 23.32 18.09 -10.02
CA ASP A 6 21.88 17.91 -10.23
C ASP A 6 21.52 16.42 -10.41
N LEU A 7 22.31 15.68 -11.19
CA LEU A 7 22.12 14.24 -11.37
C LEU A 7 22.34 13.46 -10.05
N GLN A 8 23.36 13.81 -9.26
CA GLN A 8 23.58 13.20 -7.95
C GLN A 8 22.41 13.44 -6.98
N ASN A 9 21.88 14.67 -6.96
CA ASN A 9 20.73 15.01 -6.13
C ASN A 9 19.46 14.27 -6.56
N GLN A 10 19.22 14.13 -7.88
CA GLN A 10 18.09 13.35 -8.39
C GLN A 10 18.19 11.87 -8.01
N LEU A 11 19.37 11.26 -8.18
CA LEU A 11 19.59 9.86 -7.80
C LEU A 11 19.39 9.63 -6.30
N ARG A 12 19.85 10.57 -5.46
CA ARG A 12 19.63 10.52 -4.00
C ARG A 12 18.15 10.56 -3.65
N GLN A 13 17.42 11.52 -4.20
CA GLN A 13 15.98 11.67 -3.94
C GLN A 13 15.18 10.44 -4.38
N GLU A 14 15.55 9.83 -5.51
CA GLU A 14 14.89 8.63 -6.01
C GLU A 14 15.18 7.42 -5.13
N ALA A 15 16.43 7.26 -4.68
CA ALA A 15 16.82 6.22 -3.75
C ALA A 15 16.08 6.35 -2.40
N GLU A 16 15.97 7.56 -1.87
CA GLU A 16 15.24 7.83 -0.63
C GLU A 16 13.75 7.48 -0.75
N ARG A 17 13.09 7.86 -1.84
CA ARG A 17 11.69 7.49 -2.09
C ARG A 17 11.51 5.98 -2.19
N SER A 18 12.41 5.31 -2.92
CA SER A 18 12.36 3.85 -3.08
C SER A 18 12.51 3.13 -1.74
N GLN A 19 13.41 3.61 -0.88
CA GLN A 19 13.58 3.08 0.48
C GLN A 19 12.33 3.26 1.34
N GLN A 20 11.69 4.44 1.31
CA GLN A 20 10.45 4.69 2.06
C GLN A 20 9.33 3.75 1.62
N ILE A 21 9.19 3.56 0.31
CA ILE A 21 8.20 2.63 -0.27
C ILE A 21 8.47 1.20 0.20
N ALA A 22 9.73 0.76 0.15
CA ALA A 22 10.11 -0.58 0.58
C ALA A 22 9.82 -0.82 2.07
N GLN A 23 10.04 0.20 2.92
CA GLN A 23 9.74 0.11 4.35
C GLN A 23 8.23 -0.01 4.62
N LEU A 24 7.41 0.81 3.96
CA LEU A 24 5.96 0.72 4.06
C LEU A 24 5.44 -0.64 3.58
N GLU A 25 5.99 -1.13 2.47
CA GLU A 25 5.64 -2.44 1.95
C GLU A 25 6.05 -3.56 2.91
N ALA A 26 7.25 -3.52 3.47
CA ALA A 26 7.72 -4.52 4.42
C ALA A 26 6.82 -4.55 5.66
N PHE A 27 6.46 -3.39 6.20
CA PHE A 27 5.54 -3.28 7.34
C PHE A 27 4.14 -3.78 7.00
N GLY A 28 3.58 -3.37 5.86
CA GLY A 28 2.25 -3.84 5.43
C GLY A 28 2.21 -5.36 5.27
N LYS A 29 3.30 -5.99 4.80
CA LYS A 29 3.36 -7.45 4.60
C LYS A 29 3.30 -8.23 5.91
N THR A 30 3.83 -7.70 7.01
CA THR A 30 3.73 -8.38 8.32
C THR A 30 2.31 -8.36 8.88
N LEU A 31 1.47 -7.45 8.37
CA LEU A 31 0.06 -7.30 8.73
C LEU A 31 -0.86 -8.13 7.83
N LEU A 32 -0.33 -8.96 6.93
CA LEU A 32 -1.08 -9.83 6.04
C LEU A 32 -0.86 -11.30 6.41
N ASP A 33 -1.91 -12.11 6.27
CA ASP A 33 -1.76 -13.57 6.32
C ASP A 33 -1.13 -14.14 5.03
N LYS A 34 -0.92 -15.46 4.99
CA LYS A 34 -0.27 -16.12 3.85
C LYS A 34 -1.07 -15.97 2.54
N GLU A 35 -2.40 -16.03 2.62
CA GLU A 35 -3.27 -15.95 1.45
C GLU A 35 -3.34 -14.51 0.92
N ALA A 36 -3.48 -13.53 1.81
CA ALA A 36 -3.44 -12.12 1.51
C ALA A 36 -2.08 -11.70 0.93
N LEU A 37 -0.96 -12.21 1.45
CA LEU A 37 0.38 -11.98 0.87
C LEU A 37 0.47 -12.49 -0.56
N ARG A 38 -0.08 -13.68 -0.84
CA ARG A 38 -0.11 -14.25 -2.19
C ARG A 38 -0.94 -13.38 -3.13
N ARG A 39 -2.13 -12.93 -2.71
CA ARG A 39 -2.95 -12.01 -3.50
C ARG A 39 -2.24 -10.68 -3.72
N TYR A 40 -1.66 -10.09 -2.68
CA TYR A 40 -0.89 -8.87 -2.78
C TYR A 40 0.23 -9.02 -3.83
N GLY A 41 0.97 -10.12 -3.82
CA GLY A 41 2.00 -10.40 -4.84
C GLY A 41 1.44 -10.42 -6.27
N ASN A 42 0.32 -11.12 -6.49
CA ASN A 42 -0.34 -11.15 -7.80
C ASN A 42 -0.81 -9.76 -8.25
N ILE A 43 -1.41 -8.99 -7.33
CA ILE A 43 -1.89 -7.64 -7.62
C ILE A 43 -0.72 -6.68 -7.84
N LYS A 44 0.37 -6.78 -7.09
CA LYS A 44 1.56 -5.95 -7.30
C LYS A 44 2.18 -6.19 -8.67
N ALA A 45 2.21 -7.44 -9.13
CA ALA A 45 2.71 -7.79 -10.45
C ALA A 45 1.84 -7.21 -11.58
N ALA A 46 0.50 -7.20 -11.42
CA ALA A 46 -0.42 -6.71 -12.45
C ALA A 46 -0.69 -5.19 -12.35
N TYR A 47 -0.77 -4.65 -11.14
CA TYR A 47 -1.21 -3.30 -10.80
C TYR A 47 -0.42 -2.77 -9.59
N PRO A 48 0.87 -2.40 -9.77
CA PRO A 48 1.75 -1.98 -8.68
C PRO A 48 1.22 -0.73 -7.93
N GLU A 49 0.57 0.20 -8.62
CA GLU A 49 -0.03 1.39 -7.99
C GLU A 49 -1.17 1.04 -7.03
N ARG A 50 -2.06 0.10 -7.41
CA ARG A 50 -3.15 -0.36 -6.52
C ARG A 50 -2.59 -1.10 -5.31
N ALA A 51 -1.56 -1.91 -5.52
CA ALA A 51 -0.86 -2.59 -4.44
C ALA A 51 -0.24 -1.58 -3.46
N MET A 52 0.40 -0.52 -3.94
CA MET A 52 0.93 0.54 -3.09
C MET A 52 -0.17 1.24 -2.27
N GLN A 53 -1.28 1.61 -2.91
CA GLN A 53 -2.40 2.25 -2.23
C GLN A 53 -2.98 1.38 -1.11
N VAL A 54 -3.12 0.07 -1.35
CA VAL A 54 -3.65 -0.84 -0.33
C VAL A 54 -2.70 -0.95 0.87
N MET A 55 -1.39 -0.97 0.65
CA MET A 55 -0.40 -1.02 1.73
C MET A 55 -0.43 0.25 2.58
N LEU A 56 -0.60 1.42 1.96
CA LEU A 56 -0.74 2.67 2.69
C LEU A 56 -1.95 2.65 3.62
N ILE A 57 -3.11 2.17 3.14
CA ILE A 57 -4.32 2.04 3.95
C ILE A 57 -4.10 1.06 5.10
N ILE A 58 -3.51 -0.10 4.84
CA ILE A 58 -3.22 -1.11 5.87
C ILE A 58 -2.29 -0.54 6.94
N ALA A 59 -1.22 0.15 6.55
CA ALA A 59 -0.30 0.80 7.48
C ALA A 59 -0.99 1.87 8.34
N GLN A 60 -1.87 2.68 7.75
CA GLN A 60 -2.66 3.67 8.49
C GLN A 60 -3.62 3.01 9.48
N LEU A 61 -4.31 1.95 9.07
CA LEU A 61 -5.23 1.21 9.92
C LEU A 61 -4.49 0.56 11.10
N ALA A 62 -3.30 0.01 10.88
CA ALA A 62 -2.45 -0.52 11.94
C ALA A 62 -1.95 0.57 12.90
N ASN A 63 -1.48 1.70 12.38
CA ASN A 63 -1.08 2.85 13.21
C ASN A 63 -2.23 3.40 14.05
N SER A 64 -3.47 3.33 13.55
CA SER A 64 -4.67 3.74 14.30
C SER A 64 -5.14 2.70 15.33
N GLY A 65 -4.48 1.54 15.44
CA GLY A 65 -4.86 0.45 16.33
C GLY A 65 -6.12 -0.32 15.91
N LYS A 66 -6.63 -0.09 14.70
CA LYS A 66 -7.81 -0.80 14.16
C LYS A 66 -7.49 -2.22 13.70
N ILE A 67 -6.22 -2.52 13.48
CA ILE A 67 -5.73 -3.84 13.09
C ILE A 67 -4.87 -4.37 14.25
N GLY A 68 -5.41 -5.35 14.98
CA GLY A 68 -4.68 -6.11 16.01
C GLY A 68 -4.27 -7.51 15.57
N ARG A 69 -4.66 -7.93 14.36
CA ARG A 69 -4.37 -9.25 13.79
C ARG A 69 -3.99 -9.13 12.31
N PRO A 70 -3.27 -10.11 11.75
CA PRO A 70 -3.05 -10.16 10.31
C PRO A 70 -4.38 -10.17 9.53
N LEU A 71 -4.42 -9.40 8.43
CA LEU A 71 -5.55 -9.33 7.51
C LEU A 71 -5.55 -10.57 6.63
N ASN A 72 -6.74 -11.13 6.45
CA ASN A 72 -6.93 -12.25 5.55
C ASN A 72 -7.16 -11.82 4.10
N ASP A 73 -7.23 -12.81 3.22
CA ASP A 73 -7.46 -12.60 1.79
C ASP A 73 -8.74 -11.82 1.49
N ASP A 74 -9.81 -12.08 2.25
CA ASP A 74 -11.10 -11.43 2.04
C ASP A 74 -11.09 -9.95 2.47
N GLU A 75 -10.47 -9.63 3.60
CA GLU A 75 -10.26 -8.25 4.04
C GLU A 75 -9.43 -7.47 3.03
N LEU A 76 -8.35 -8.07 2.49
CA LEU A 76 -7.55 -7.46 1.44
C LEU A 76 -8.38 -7.22 0.16
N LYS A 77 -9.20 -8.20 -0.26
CA LYS A 77 -10.11 -8.03 -1.41
C LYS A 77 -11.08 -6.87 -1.18
N HIS A 78 -11.63 -6.74 0.02
CA HIS A 78 -12.53 -5.64 0.35
C HIS A 78 -11.82 -4.30 0.17
N LEU A 79 -10.63 -4.12 0.74
CA LEU A 79 -9.85 -2.90 0.56
C LEU A 79 -9.54 -2.60 -0.92
N LEU A 80 -9.18 -3.63 -1.70
CA LEU A 80 -8.91 -3.49 -3.14
C LEU A 80 -10.16 -3.10 -3.94
N LYS A 81 -11.36 -3.52 -3.52
CA LYS A 81 -12.63 -3.13 -4.14
C LYS A 81 -12.96 -1.67 -3.85
N GLU A 82 -12.75 -1.22 -2.61
CA GLU A 82 -12.96 0.19 -2.23
C GLU A 82 -11.97 1.14 -2.94
N LEU A 83 -10.78 0.66 -3.29
CA LEU A 83 -9.79 1.38 -4.10
C LEU A 83 -10.15 1.45 -5.60
N ALA A 84 -11.06 0.59 -6.07
CA ALA A 84 -11.53 0.72 -7.44
C ALA A 84 -12.30 2.05 -7.56
N PRO A 85 -12.05 2.86 -8.61
CA PRO A 85 -12.78 4.10 -8.79
C PRO A 85 -14.28 3.80 -8.80
N GLU A 86 -14.98 4.30 -7.78
CA GLU A 86 -16.40 4.12 -7.56
C GLU A 86 -17.18 4.36 -8.86
N LYS A 87 -17.79 3.30 -9.40
CA LYS A 87 -19.18 3.49 -9.82
C LYS A 87 -19.95 3.70 -8.51
N LYS A 88 -20.08 4.99 -8.15
CA LYS A 88 -20.86 5.54 -7.04
C LYS A 88 -21.94 4.58 -6.56
N GLU A 89 -21.88 4.14 -5.30
CA GLU A 89 -23.07 3.89 -4.47
C GLU A 89 -22.73 4.14 -2.99
N MET A 90 -22.66 5.43 -2.64
CA MET A 90 -23.43 6.04 -1.56
C MET A 90 -23.85 5.11 -0.39
N LYS A 91 -23.23 5.28 0.78
CA LYS A 91 -23.84 5.88 1.99
C LYS A 91 -23.06 5.53 3.25
N ILE A 92 -22.37 6.54 3.75
CA ILE A 92 -22.22 6.74 5.19
C ILE A 92 -23.62 6.78 5.80
N ARG A 93 -23.87 5.92 6.80
CA ARG A 93 -24.55 6.22 8.07
C ARG A 93 -24.61 4.94 8.93
N ARG A 94 -23.78 4.90 9.97
CA ARG A 94 -24.07 4.12 11.17
C ARG A 94 -25.27 4.77 11.85
N ALA A 95 -26.31 3.99 12.12
CA ALA A 95 -27.35 4.30 13.10
C ALA A 95 -27.10 3.44 14.34
#